data_AF-A0AAD7SWE5-F1
#
_entry.id   AF-A0AAD7SWE5-F1
#
_cell.length_a   1.000
_cell.length_b   1.000
_cell.length_c   1.000
_cell.angle_alpha   90.00
_cell.angle_beta   90.00
_cell.angle_gamma   90.00
#
_symmetry.space_group_name_H-M   'P 1'
#
loop_
_entity.id
_entity.type
_entity.pdbx_description
1 polymer ?
#
loop_
_entity_poly.entity_id
_entity_poly.type
_entity_poly.pdbx_seq_one_letter_code
_entity_poly.pdbx_strand_id
1 'polypeptide(L)'
;MEWAGPEAGNNLDEYTDTVTSFISFCEEVCVPVRTRKIYNNDKPWFTAQLRRLRSEKEEARRSGDKDRFKEAKYRFAKAAKEANTASQRNCSSSSLGNPASVWKGLKTITNYKPKSPQTSDNLFSGK
;
A
#
# COMPACT_ATOMS: atom_id res chain seq x y z
N MET A 1 -36.90 -54.90 10.93
CA MET A 1 -36.35 -53.73 11.65
C MET A 1 -34.92 -53.60 11.19
N GLU A 2 -34.73 -52.74 10.19
CA GLU A 2 -33.45 -52.51 9.51
C GLU A 2 -32.52 -51.78 10.49
N TRP A 3 -31.33 -52.33 10.73
CA TRP A 3 -30.30 -51.66 11.52
C TRP A 3 -29.66 -50.59 10.63
N ALA A 4 -30.06 -49.33 10.81
CA ALA A 4 -29.39 -48.19 10.19
C ALA A 4 -27.98 -48.11 10.77
N GLY A 5 -26.97 -48.41 9.94
CA GLY A 5 -25.56 -48.21 10.30
C GLY A 5 -25.30 -46.73 10.55
N PRO A 6 -24.38 -46.37 11.48
CA PRO A 6 -24.10 -44.99 11.80
C PRO A 6 -23.68 -44.23 10.54
N GLU A 7 -24.46 -43.18 10.23
CA GLU A 7 -24.26 -42.26 9.13
C GLU A 7 -22.81 -41.79 9.09
N ALA A 8 -22.06 -42.25 8.08
CA ALA A 8 -20.66 -41.88 7.83
C ALA A 8 -20.50 -40.40 7.37
N GLY A 9 -21.50 -39.56 7.64
CA GLY A 9 -21.50 -38.12 7.35
C GLY A 9 -20.88 -37.27 8.44
N ASN A 10 -20.91 -37.70 9.71
CA ASN A 10 -20.42 -36.88 10.83
C ASN A 10 -18.89 -36.76 10.88
N ASN A 11 -18.16 -37.80 10.47
CA ASN A 11 -16.71 -37.83 10.69
C ASN A 11 -15.90 -37.11 9.59
N LEU A 12 -16.44 -37.02 8.36
CA LEU A 12 -15.71 -36.39 7.25
C LEU A 12 -15.81 -34.86 7.32
N ASP A 13 -17.00 -34.34 7.63
CA ASP A 13 -17.23 -32.91 7.74
C ASP A 13 -16.47 -32.34 8.94
N GLU A 14 -16.54 -33.01 10.10
CA GLU A 14 -15.79 -32.65 11.31
C GLU A 14 -14.28 -32.70 11.09
N TYR A 15 -13.77 -33.72 10.38
CA TYR A 15 -12.35 -33.80 10.03
C TYR A 15 -11.93 -32.65 9.10
N THR A 16 -12.75 -32.34 8.10
CA THR A 16 -12.47 -31.26 7.14
C THR A 16 -12.48 -29.90 7.82
N ASP A 17 -13.44 -29.66 8.72
CA ASP A 17 -13.52 -28.44 9.52
C ASP A 17 -12.29 -28.30 10.43
N THR A 18 -11.90 -29.38 11.11
CA THR A 18 -10.72 -29.41 11.98
C THR A 18 -9.43 -29.09 11.20
N VAL A 19 -9.23 -29.73 10.04
CA VAL A 19 -8.05 -29.50 9.19
C VAL A 19 -8.05 -28.07 8.63
N THR A 20 -9.20 -27.56 8.20
CA THR A 20 -9.33 -26.19 7.69
C THR A 20 -9.01 -25.16 8.77
N SER A 21 -9.55 -25.35 9.98
CA SER A 21 -9.31 -24.50 11.13
C SER A 21 -7.83 -24.50 11.54
N PHE A 22 -7.17 -25.66 11.50
CA PHE A 22 -5.72 -25.76 11.75
C PHE A 22 -4.87 -25.05 10.68
N ILE A 23 -5.26 -25.13 9.40
CA ILE A 23 -4.57 -24.40 8.31
C ILE A 23 -4.73 -22.89 8.51
N SER A 24 -5.93 -22.40 8.81
CA SER A 24 -6.18 -20.99 9.10
C SER A 24 -5.37 -20.50 10.30
N PHE A 25 -5.31 -21.29 11.37
CA PHE A 25 -4.46 -21.01 12.53
C PHE A 25 -2.97 -20.90 12.12
N CYS A 26 -2.47 -21.84 11.32
CA CYS A 26 -1.10 -21.79 10.84
C CYS A 26 -0.85 -20.55 9.96
N GLU A 27 -1.79 -20.16 9.13
CA GLU A 27 -1.70 -18.93 8.33
C GLU A 27 -1.56 -17.70 9.23
N GLU A 28 -2.41 -17.57 10.25
CA GLU A 28 -2.39 -16.45 11.20
C GLU A 28 -1.09 -16.38 12.02
N VAL A 29 -0.56 -17.54 12.44
CA VAL A 29 0.64 -17.62 13.28
C VAL A 29 1.93 -17.47 12.45
N CYS A 30 1.96 -18.02 11.24
CA CYS A 30 3.19 -18.08 10.44
C CYS A 30 3.34 -16.91 9.46
N VAL A 31 2.23 -16.29 9.03
CA VAL A 31 2.26 -15.18 8.08
C VAL A 31 2.16 -13.86 8.84
N PRO A 32 3.26 -13.07 8.93
CA PRO A 32 3.21 -11.80 9.64
C PRO A 32 2.27 -10.80 8.93
N VAL A 33 1.16 -10.46 9.60
CA VAL A 33 0.24 -9.42 9.15
C VAL A 33 0.93 -8.06 9.25
N ARG A 34 1.08 -7.36 8.12
CA ARG A 34 1.72 -6.04 8.06
C ARG A 34 0.68 -4.96 7.75
N THR A 35 0.39 -4.12 8.74
CA THR A 35 -0.42 -2.92 8.55
C THR A 35 0.44 -1.80 7.98
N ARG A 36 0.15 -1.34 6.76
CA ARG A 36 0.82 -0.17 6.16
C ARG A 36 -0.07 1.07 6.29
N LYS A 37 0.36 2.04 7.09
CA LYS A 37 -0.20 3.40 7.07
C LYS A 37 0.31 4.12 5.82
N ILE A 38 -0.61 4.70 5.03
CA ILE A 38 -0.29 5.54 3.86
C ILE A 38 -0.49 6.99 4.29
N TYR A 39 0.58 7.78 4.28
CA TYR A 39 0.51 9.20 4.59
C TYR A 39 0.38 10.03 3.30
N ASN A 40 -0.16 11.24 3.39
CA ASN A 40 -0.14 12.20 2.28
C ASN A 40 1.28 12.56 1.83
N ASN A 41 2.29 12.35 2.69
CA ASN A 41 3.72 12.53 2.43
C ASN A 41 4.44 11.24 2.01
N ASP A 42 3.75 10.11 1.78
CA ASP A 42 4.39 8.91 1.22
C ASP A 42 4.88 9.24 -0.19
N LYS A 43 6.19 9.54 -0.30
CA LYS A 43 6.96 9.77 -1.54
C LYS A 43 6.05 10.25 -2.69
N PRO A 44 5.78 11.56 -2.85
CA PRO A 44 4.84 12.07 -3.87
C PRO A 44 5.22 11.65 -5.29
N TRP A 45 6.50 11.35 -5.52
CA TRP A 45 7.03 10.81 -6.76
C TRP A 45 6.72 9.32 -6.99
N PHE A 46 6.13 8.62 -6.02
CA PHE A 46 5.75 7.21 -6.10
C PHE A 46 4.34 7.06 -6.70
N THR A 47 4.28 7.29 -8.02
CA THR A 47 3.05 7.33 -8.82
C THR A 47 2.34 5.98 -8.94
N ALA A 48 1.09 5.98 -9.43
CA ALA A 48 0.34 4.76 -9.72
C ALA A 48 1.08 3.84 -10.72
N GLN A 49 1.77 4.42 -11.70
CA GLN A 49 2.62 3.69 -12.64
C GLN A 49 3.76 2.94 -11.91
N LEU A 50 4.42 3.56 -10.94
CA LEU A 50 5.46 2.89 -10.15
C LEU A 50 4.91 1.77 -9.27
N ARG A 51 3.68 1.92 -8.76
CA ARG A 51 2.98 0.82 -8.07
C ARG A 51 2.72 -0.34 -9.02
N ARG A 52 2.26 -0.06 -10.24
CA ARG A 52 2.03 -1.10 -11.27
C ARG A 52 3.32 -1.84 -11.60
N LEU A 53 4.41 -1.11 -11.90
CA LEU A 53 5.73 -1.70 -12.18
C LEU A 53 6.27 -2.51 -11.00
N ARG A 54 6.02 -2.07 -9.76
CA ARG A 54 6.38 -2.84 -8.56
C ARG A 54 5.59 -4.15 -8.50
N SER A 55 4.28 -4.12 -8.76
CA SER A 55 3.44 -5.32 -8.78
C SER A 55 3.88 -6.29 -9.87
N GLU A 56 4.12 -5.82 -11.11
CA GLU A 56 4.62 -6.63 -12.23
C GLU A 56 5.95 -7.31 -11.86
N LYS A 57 6.87 -6.60 -11.20
CA LYS A 57 8.14 -7.16 -10.70
C LYS A 57 7.91 -8.24 -9.63
N GLU A 58 6.99 -8.03 -8.70
CA GLU A 58 6.68 -9.03 -7.66
C GLU A 58 5.94 -10.25 -8.22
N GLU A 59 5.13 -10.07 -9.26
CA GLU A 59 4.48 -11.15 -10.00
C GLU A 59 5.53 -11.99 -10.75
N ALA A 60 6.44 -11.35 -11.48
CA ALA A 60 7.55 -12.04 -12.16
C ALA A 60 8.48 -12.78 -11.17
N ARG A 61 8.67 -12.23 -9.96
CA ARG A 61 9.39 -12.93 -8.89
C ARG A 61 8.64 -14.18 -8.43
N ARG A 62 7.32 -14.08 -8.26
CA ARG A 62 6.47 -15.19 -7.82
C ARG A 62 6.35 -16.28 -8.89
N SER A 63 6.37 -15.92 -10.17
CA SER A 63 6.32 -16.89 -11.27
C SER A 63 7.64 -17.66 -11.47
N GLY A 64 8.74 -17.24 -10.83
CA GLY A 64 10.05 -17.90 -10.95
C GLY A 64 10.78 -17.64 -12.26
N ASP A 65 10.20 -16.85 -13.17
CA ASP A 65 10.81 -16.48 -14.46
C ASP A 65 11.91 -15.44 -14.23
N LYS A 66 13.17 -15.89 -14.32
CA LYS A 66 14.34 -15.07 -14.04
C LYS A 66 14.51 -13.93 -15.04
N ASP A 67 14.18 -14.12 -16.31
CA ASP A 67 14.43 -13.12 -17.34
C ASP A 67 13.34 -12.05 -17.33
N ARG A 68 12.07 -12.46 -17.19
CA ARG A 68 10.96 -11.54 -16.94
C ARG A 68 11.17 -10.75 -15.65
N PHE A 69 11.71 -11.37 -14.60
CA PHE A 69 12.05 -10.66 -13.36
C PHE A 69 13.19 -9.65 -13.55
N LYS A 70 14.27 -10.00 -14.26
CA LYS A 70 15.37 -9.06 -14.56
C LYS A 70 14.86 -7.83 -15.31
N GLU A 71 14.03 -8.05 -16.33
CA GLU A 71 13.46 -6.97 -17.11
C GLU A 71 12.54 -6.07 -16.26
N ALA A 72 11.59 -6.67 -15.53
CA ALA A 72 10.69 -5.93 -14.66
C ALA A 72 11.44 -5.16 -13.57
N LYS A 73 12.51 -5.74 -13.00
CA LYS A 73 13.41 -5.08 -12.05
C LYS A 73 14.08 -3.86 -12.67
N TYR A 74 14.61 -3.98 -13.89
CA TYR A 74 15.24 -2.87 -14.59
C TYR A 74 14.25 -1.74 -14.89
N ARG A 75 13.08 -2.08 -15.46
CA ARG A 75 12.00 -1.12 -15.76
C ARG A 75 11.56 -0.36 -14.51
N PHE A 76 11.34 -1.06 -13.41
CA PHE A 76 10.99 -0.44 -12.13
C PHE A 76 12.09 0.51 -11.62
N ALA A 77 13.36 0.07 -11.63
CA ALA A 77 14.48 0.88 -11.15
C ALA A 77 14.66 2.16 -11.97
N LYS A 78 14.55 2.06 -13.30
CA LYS A 78 14.63 3.19 -14.23
C LYS A 78 13.54 4.21 -13.94
N ALA A 79 12.28 3.77 -13.92
CA ALA A 79 11.14 4.65 -13.66
C ALA A 79 11.23 5.29 -12.27
N ALA A 80 11.69 4.55 -11.25
CA ALA A 80 11.84 5.09 -9.90
C ALA A 80 12.90 6.19 -9.83
N LYS A 81 14.03 6.00 -10.54
CA LYS A 81 15.09 7.00 -10.64
C LYS A 81 14.62 8.26 -11.37
N GLU A 82 13.90 8.10 -12.48
CA GLU A 82 13.34 9.21 -13.26
C GLU A 82 12.36 10.03 -12.42
N ALA A 83 11.39 9.38 -11.76
CA ALA A 83 10.41 10.05 -10.92
C ALA A 83 11.06 10.77 -9.73
N ASN A 84 12.07 10.15 -9.11
CA ASN A 84 12.81 10.77 -8.02
C ASN A 84 13.59 12.00 -8.50
N THR A 85 14.28 11.90 -9.66
CA THR A 85 15.04 13.02 -10.24
C THR A 85 14.14 14.18 -10.63
N ALA A 86 12.97 13.90 -11.24
CA ALA A 86 12.00 14.92 -11.61
C ALA A 86 11.44 15.64 -10.37
N SER A 87 11.15 14.89 -9.31
CA SER A 87 10.73 15.47 -8.03
C SER A 87 11.82 16.34 -7.42
N GLN A 88 13.07 15.88 -7.37
CA GLN A 88 14.19 16.68 -6.87
C GLN A 88 14.36 17.96 -7.67
N ARG A 89 14.35 17.90 -9.01
CA ARG A 89 14.43 19.09 -9.87
C ARG A 89 13.35 20.12 -9.56
N ASN A 90 12.11 19.68 -9.35
CA ASN A 90 11.00 20.58 -8.98
C ASN A 90 11.21 21.23 -7.61
N CYS A 91 11.82 20.53 -6.64
CA CYS A 91 12.22 21.10 -5.35
C CYS A 91 13.38 22.10 -5.48
N SER A 92 14.35 21.79 -6.34
CA SER A 92 15.57 22.59 -6.50
C SER A 92 15.33 23.85 -7.33
N SER A 93 14.51 23.78 -8.38
CA SER A 93 14.19 24.95 -9.22
C SER A 93 13.35 25.99 -8.48
N SER A 94 12.64 25.58 -7.42
CA SER A 94 11.88 26.49 -6.55
C SER A 94 12.75 27.25 -5.54
N SER A 95 14.08 27.00 -5.51
CA SER A 95 15.04 27.48 -4.50
C SER A 95 15.77 28.79 -4.81
N LEU A 96 15.56 29.44 -5.96
CA LEU A 96 16.34 30.64 -6.32
C LEU A 96 15.53 31.92 -6.08
N GLY A 97 15.58 32.43 -4.85
CA GLY A 97 15.32 33.85 -4.54
C GLY A 97 13.92 34.25 -4.04
N ASN A 98 12.94 33.36 -3.97
CA ASN A 98 11.59 33.72 -3.51
C ASN A 98 11.00 32.73 -2.48
N PRO A 99 10.69 33.16 -1.24
CA PRO A 99 10.09 32.28 -0.24
C PRO A 99 8.71 31.73 -0.66
N ALA A 100 7.94 32.45 -1.47
CA ALA A 100 6.65 31.99 -1.99
C ALA A 100 6.81 30.83 -3.00
N SER A 101 7.87 30.80 -3.81
CA SER A 101 8.15 29.68 -4.72
C SER A 101 8.58 28.44 -3.96
N VAL A 102 9.38 28.62 -2.90
CA VAL A 102 9.75 27.54 -1.97
C VAL A 102 8.49 26.96 -1.30
N TRP A 103 7.60 27.81 -0.78
CA TRP A 103 6.34 27.38 -0.19
C TRP A 103 5.41 26.66 -1.18
N LYS A 104 5.39 27.10 -2.44
CA LYS A 104 4.63 26.43 -3.52
C LYS A 104 5.21 25.06 -3.85
N GLY A 105 6.53 24.95 -3.93
CA GLY A 105 7.24 23.67 -4.10
C GLY A 105 6.95 22.72 -2.94
N LEU A 106 7.10 23.21 -1.70
CA LEU A 106 6.84 22.44 -0.49
C LEU A 106 5.39 21.93 -0.42
N LYS A 107 4.40 22.76 -0.75
CA LYS A 107 2.99 22.31 -0.85
C LYS A 107 2.79 21.22 -1.89
N THR A 108 3.47 21.32 -3.03
CA THR A 108 3.38 20.33 -4.12
C THR A 108 3.98 18.97 -3.69
N ILE A 109 5.13 18.99 -3.00
CA ILE A 109 5.81 17.79 -2.52
C ILE A 109 5.03 17.13 -1.38
N THR A 110 4.53 17.94 -0.44
CA THR A 110 3.80 17.43 0.74
C THR A 110 2.33 17.14 0.45
N ASN A 111 1.86 17.45 -0.77
CA ASN A 111 0.45 17.46 -1.15
C ASN A 111 -0.41 18.16 -0.07
N TYR A 112 0.14 19.22 0.52
CA TYR A 112 -0.47 19.91 1.65
C TYR A 112 -1.76 20.57 1.18
N LYS A 113 -2.88 20.07 1.68
CA LYS A 113 -4.19 20.68 1.52
C LYS A 113 -4.44 21.57 2.74
N PRO A 114 -4.60 22.90 2.57
CA PRO A 114 -4.99 23.74 3.69
C PRO A 114 -6.32 23.20 4.25
N LYS A 115 -6.40 23.06 5.57
CA LYS A 115 -7.66 22.76 6.24
C LYS A 115 -8.63 23.89 5.86
N SER A 116 -9.83 23.56 5.40
CA SER A 116 -10.88 24.57 5.26
C SER A 116 -11.05 25.25 6.61
N PRO A 117 -11.26 26.58 6.66
CA PRO A 117 -11.63 27.21 7.90
C PRO A 117 -12.90 26.51 8.38
N GLN A 118 -12.76 25.74 9.45
CA GLN A 118 -13.90 25.30 10.24
C GLN A 118 -14.48 26.61 10.76
N THR A 119 -15.60 27.03 10.21
CA THR A 119 -16.43 28.08 10.80
C THR A 119 -16.78 27.59 12.20
N SER A 120 -16.02 28.00 13.20
CA SER A 120 -16.45 27.94 14.59
C SER A 120 -17.45 29.07 14.79
N ASP A 121 -18.65 28.86 14.25
CA ASP A 121 -19.80 29.67 14.61
C ASP A 121 -20.17 29.33 16.06
N ASN A 122 -20.03 30.35 16.90
CA ASN A 122 -20.80 30.59 18.11
C ASN A 122 -20.78 29.51 19.20
N LEU A 123 -19.90 29.68 20.18
CA LEU A 123 -20.35 29.71 21.57
C LEU A 123 -19.31 30.41 22.47
N PHE A 124 -19.81 31.21 23.42
CA PHE A 124 -19.12 31.82 24.57
C PHE A 124 -18.66 33.29 24.46
N SER A 125 -19.63 34.19 24.65
CA SER A 125 -19.48 35.22 25.67
C SER A 125 -20.84 35.54 26.28
N GLY A 126 -21.16 34.82 27.35
CA GLY A 126 -22.02 35.36 28.38
C GLY A 126 -21.19 36.25 29.30
N LYS A 127 -21.62 37.49 29.46
CA LYS A 127 -21.58 38.26 30.71
C LYS A 127 -22.79 39.17 30.72
#